data_AF-A0A376L1T9-F1
#
_entry.id   AF-A0A376L1T9-F1
#
_cell.length_a   1.000
_cell.length_b   1.000
_cell.length_c   1.000
_cell.angle_alpha   90.00
_cell.angle_beta   90.00
_cell.angle_gamma   90.00
#
_symmetry.space_group_name_H-M   'P 1'
#
loop_
_entity.id
_entity.type
_entity.pdbx_description
1 polymer ?
#
loop_
_entity_poly.entity_id
_entity_poly.type
_entity_poly.pdbx_seq_one_letter_code
_entity_poly.pdbx_strand_id
1 'polypeptide(L)'
;MCEYHLFQPLFPTITRYFTENGDSPMERIIEQVLKNTDTRIHNDMRVNPAFLFAAMFWYPLLETAQKIAQESGLTYHDAFALAMNDVLDEACRSLAIPKRLTTLNPRYLAVAVAYVPSSG
;
A
#
# COMPACT_ATOMS: atom_id res chain seq x y z
N MET A 1 -12.53 5.32 -11.36
CA MET A 1 -12.91 5.00 -9.97
C MET A 1 -12.88 6.24 -9.08
N CYS A 2 -11.79 7.02 -9.08
CA CYS A 2 -11.68 8.24 -8.27
C CYS A 2 -12.70 9.32 -8.66
N GLU A 3 -12.85 9.61 -9.96
CA GLU A 3 -13.83 10.59 -10.50
C GLU A 3 -15.28 10.31 -10.06
N TYR A 4 -15.64 9.03 -9.92
CA TYR A 4 -16.99 8.59 -9.54
C TYR A 4 -17.11 8.26 -8.04
N HIS A 5 -16.12 8.63 -7.21
CA HIS A 5 -16.08 8.38 -5.77
C HIS A 5 -16.20 6.89 -5.38
N LEU A 6 -15.87 5.97 -6.30
CA LEU A 6 -15.92 4.53 -6.09
C LEU A 6 -14.65 3.98 -5.45
N PHE A 7 -13.55 4.74 -5.48
CA PHE A 7 -12.28 4.31 -4.88
C PHE A 7 -12.33 4.37 -3.34
N GLN A 8 -12.93 5.41 -2.79
CA GLN A 8 -13.04 5.65 -1.35
C GLN A 8 -13.68 4.49 -0.54
N PRO A 9 -14.83 3.91 -0.94
CA PRO A 9 -15.42 2.81 -0.18
C PRO A 9 -14.59 1.52 -0.24
N LEU A 10 -13.77 1.34 -1.28
CA LEU A 10 -12.93 0.16 -1.45
C LEU A 10 -11.60 0.30 -0.70
N PHE A 11 -11.01 1.50 -0.72
CA PHE A 11 -9.70 1.77 -0.15
C PHE A 11 -9.71 3.00 0.78
N PRO A 12 -10.48 2.96 1.88
CA PRO A 12 -10.58 4.10 2.79
C PRO A 12 -9.23 4.45 3.44
N THR A 13 -8.41 3.45 3.77
CA THR A 13 -7.06 3.62 4.33
C THR A 13 -6.12 4.37 3.40
N ILE A 14 -6.30 4.24 2.08
CA ILE A 14 -5.45 4.91 1.07
C ILE A 14 -6.00 6.32 0.79
N THR A 15 -7.31 6.42 0.59
CA THR A 15 -7.96 7.68 0.20
C THR A 15 -7.76 8.78 1.25
N ARG A 16 -7.58 8.41 2.53
CA ARG A 16 -7.24 9.32 3.62
C ARG A 16 -5.96 10.13 3.39
N TYR A 17 -5.05 9.63 2.56
CA TYR A 17 -3.74 10.24 2.29
C TYR A 17 -3.64 10.87 0.90
N PHE A 18 -4.74 10.92 0.14
CA PHE A 18 -4.75 11.64 -1.13
C PHE A 18 -4.60 13.13 -0.92
N THR A 19 -3.93 13.77 -1.88
CA THR A 19 -3.67 15.22 -1.84
C THR A 19 -4.54 15.93 -2.86
N GLU A 20 -4.87 17.19 -2.61
CA GLU A 20 -5.68 17.98 -3.56
C GLU A 20 -5.03 18.06 -4.95
N ASN A 21 -3.69 18.08 -4.99
CA ASN A 21 -2.92 18.13 -6.22
C ASN A 21 -2.76 16.76 -6.91
N GLY A 22 -3.06 15.66 -6.23
CA GLY A 22 -2.96 14.31 -6.80
C GLY A 22 -1.54 13.82 -7.10
N ASP A 23 -0.50 14.47 -6.55
CA ASP A 23 0.92 14.22 -6.90
C ASP A 23 1.77 13.82 -5.69
N SER A 24 1.15 13.29 -4.62
CA SER A 24 1.93 12.74 -3.51
C SER A 24 2.77 11.54 -3.95
N PRO A 25 3.88 11.22 -3.25
CA PRO A 25 4.65 10.01 -3.50
C PRO A 25 3.79 8.74 -3.47
N MET A 26 2.76 8.70 -2.62
CA MET A 26 1.80 7.60 -2.56
C MET A 26 0.98 7.49 -3.85
N GLU A 27 0.39 8.59 -4.29
CA GLU A 27 -0.42 8.64 -5.52
C GLU A 27 0.41 8.22 -6.74
N ARG A 28 1.65 8.72 -6.84
CA ARG A 28 2.59 8.36 -7.92
C ARG A 28 2.97 6.89 -7.92
N ILE A 29 3.23 6.28 -6.75
CA ILE A 29 3.50 4.85 -6.65
C ILE A 29 2.29 4.03 -7.07
N ILE A 30 1.08 4.41 -6.63
CA ILE A 30 -0.16 3.70 -6.98
C ILE A 30 -0.37 3.76 -8.50
N GLU A 31 -0.19 4.93 -9.10
CA GLU A 31 -0.30 5.07 -10.55
C GLU A 31 0.74 4.22 -11.28
N GLN A 32 2.00 4.25 -10.83
CA GLN A 32 3.09 3.50 -11.47
C GLN A 32 2.90 1.99 -11.34
N VAL A 33 2.49 1.48 -10.18
CA VAL A 33 2.29 0.03 -9.99
C VAL A 33 1.11 -0.47 -10.82
N LEU A 34 0.07 0.34 -10.99
CA LEU A 34 -1.06 0.01 -11.86
C LEU A 34 -0.64 -0.01 -13.34
N LYS A 35 0.10 1.00 -13.82
CA LYS A 35 0.69 1.02 -15.18
C LYS A 35 1.58 -0.19 -15.46
N ASN A 36 2.44 -0.54 -14.49
CA ASN A 36 3.32 -1.70 -14.58
C ASN A 36 2.51 -3.00 -14.62
N THR A 37 1.46 -3.11 -13.81
CA THR A 37 0.59 -4.29 -13.76
C THR A 37 -0.15 -4.45 -15.09
N ASP A 38 -0.69 -3.37 -15.65
CA ASP A 38 -1.39 -3.38 -16.93
C ASP A 38 -0.46 -3.79 -18.09
N THR A 39 0.76 -3.25 -18.11
CA THR A 39 1.80 -3.64 -19.06
C THR A 39 2.13 -5.13 -18.96
N ARG A 40 2.22 -5.69 -17.75
CA ARG A 40 2.51 -7.12 -17.57
C ARG A 40 1.38 -8.00 -18.08
N ILE A 41 0.13 -7.62 -17.80
CA ILE A 41 -1.05 -8.34 -18.29
C ILE A 41 -1.08 -8.34 -19.82
N HIS A 42 -0.85 -7.20 -20.46
CA HIS A 42 -0.81 -7.09 -21.92
C HIS A 42 0.30 -7.93 -22.57
N ASN A 43 1.38 -8.21 -21.84
CA ASN A 43 2.50 -9.04 -22.31
C ASN A 43 2.37 -10.52 -21.86
N ASP A 44 1.18 -10.98 -21.47
CA ASP A 44 0.92 -12.35 -20.96
C ASP A 44 1.85 -12.77 -19.80
N MET A 45 2.36 -11.80 -19.05
CA MET A 45 3.23 -12.05 -17.92
C MET A 45 2.41 -12.31 -16.66
N ARG A 46 2.85 -13.25 -15.83
CA ARG A 46 2.27 -13.47 -14.51
C ARG A 46 2.37 -12.21 -13.65
N VAL A 47 1.26 -11.85 -13.02
CA VAL A 47 1.13 -10.82 -12.00
C VAL A 47 0.87 -11.46 -10.64
N ASN A 48 1.37 -10.83 -9.58
CA ASN A 48 1.13 -11.27 -8.21
C ASN A 48 0.19 -10.27 -7.51
N PRO A 49 -1.06 -10.65 -7.19
CA PRO A 49 -1.99 -9.76 -6.51
C PRO A 49 -1.49 -9.25 -5.15
N ALA A 50 -0.72 -10.06 -4.41
CA ALA A 50 -0.17 -9.64 -3.12
C ALA A 50 0.84 -8.49 -3.26
N PHE A 51 1.55 -8.42 -4.40
CA PHE A 51 2.47 -7.32 -4.69
C PHE A 51 1.72 -6.01 -4.92
N LEU A 52 0.58 -6.04 -5.62
CA LEU A 52 -0.21 -4.84 -5.86
C LEU A 52 -0.69 -4.24 -4.53
N PHE A 53 -1.23 -5.08 -3.63
CA PHE A 53 -1.62 -4.62 -2.29
C PHE A 53 -0.43 -4.10 -1.48
N ALA A 54 0.72 -4.79 -1.52
CA ALA A 54 1.93 -4.33 -0.81
C ALA A 54 2.36 -2.92 -1.23
N ALA A 55 2.36 -2.64 -2.55
CA ALA A 55 2.72 -1.34 -3.07
C ALA A 55 1.69 -0.26 -2.70
N MET A 56 0.40 -0.58 -2.80
CA MET A 56 -0.69 0.35 -2.49
C MET A 56 -0.73 0.75 -1.00
N PHE A 57 -0.42 -0.18 -0.08
CA PHE A 57 -0.44 0.05 1.36
C PHE A 57 0.91 0.46 1.95
N TRP A 58 1.95 0.61 1.13
CA TRP A 58 3.31 0.92 1.60
C TRP A 58 3.38 2.22 2.41
N TYR A 59 2.87 3.32 1.85
CA TYR A 59 2.90 4.61 2.54
C TYR A 59 1.94 4.69 3.73
N PRO A 60 0.68 4.20 3.66
CA PRO A 60 -0.18 4.14 4.85
C PRO A 60 0.46 3.35 6.00
N LEU A 61 1.20 2.28 5.69
CA LEU A 61 1.94 1.49 6.67
C LEU A 61 3.10 2.30 7.29
N LEU A 62 3.92 2.98 6.49
CA LEU A 62 5.02 3.80 6.99
C LEU A 62 4.53 4.92 7.92
N GLU A 63 3.48 5.64 7.50
CA GLU A 63 2.88 6.72 8.29
C GLU A 63 2.33 6.19 9.62
N THR A 64 1.64 5.05 9.59
CA THR A 64 1.10 4.41 10.80
C THR A 64 2.22 3.94 11.73
N ALA A 65 3.27 3.31 11.19
CA ALA A 65 4.42 2.85 11.97
C ALA A 65 5.16 4.03 12.64
N GLN A 66 5.37 5.11 11.90
CA GLN A 66 6.03 6.31 12.41
C GLN A 66 5.20 6.95 13.52
N LYS A 67 3.87 7.05 13.34
CA LYS A 67 2.96 7.55 14.37
C LYS A 67 3.00 6.69 15.63
N ILE A 68 2.90 5.37 15.52
CA ILE A 68 2.96 4.45 16.67
C ILE A 68 4.30 4.57 17.40
N ALA A 69 5.42 4.64 16.68
CA ALA A 69 6.74 4.78 17.28
C ALA A 69 6.88 6.08 18.09
N GLN A 70 6.35 7.20 17.57
CA GLN A 70 6.37 8.49 18.24
C GLN A 70 5.44 8.54 19.47
N GLU A 71 4.24 7.97 19.37
CA GLU A 71 3.23 8.05 20.43
C GLU A 71 3.46 7.04 21.56
N SER A 72 4.01 5.86 21.25
CA SER A 72 4.09 4.73 22.20
C SER A 72 5.46 4.58 22.84
N GLY A 73 6.49 5.26 22.31
CA GLY A 73 7.89 5.07 22.70
C GLY A 73 8.45 3.69 22.33
N LEU A 74 7.75 2.93 21.48
CA LEU A 74 8.19 1.63 20.99
C LEU A 74 9.38 1.78 20.02
N THR A 75 10.15 0.71 19.86
CA THR A 75 11.15 0.65 18.78
C THR A 75 10.43 0.74 17.43
N TYR A 76 11.09 1.31 16.42
CA TYR A 76 10.50 1.39 15.08
C TYR A 76 10.13 0.01 14.53
N HIS A 77 10.91 -1.02 14.86
CA HIS A 77 10.63 -2.40 14.46
C HIS A 77 9.31 -2.92 15.03
N ASP A 78 9.08 -2.71 16.34
CA ASP A 78 7.85 -3.18 17.00
C ASP A 78 6.64 -2.35 16.56
N ALA A 79 6.82 -1.04 16.42
CA ALA A 79 5.81 -0.14 15.88
C ALA A 79 5.40 -0.52 14.44
N PHE A 80 6.36 -0.90 13.61
CA PHE A 80 6.11 -1.37 12.25
C PHE A 80 5.32 -2.67 12.22
N ALA A 81 5.65 -3.63 13.09
CA ALA A 81 4.92 -4.88 13.21
C ALA A 81 3.46 -4.67 13.64
N LEU A 82 3.20 -3.74 14.56
CA LEU A 82 1.84 -3.35 14.96
C LEU A 82 1.10 -2.66 13.81
N ALA A 83 1.73 -1.67 13.16
CA ALA A 83 1.14 -0.95 12.04
C ALA A 83 0.74 -1.88 10.89
N MET A 84 1.51 -2.94 10.61
CA MET A 84 1.15 -3.93 9.61
C MET A 84 -0.18 -4.61 9.94
N ASN A 85 -0.39 -5.01 11.19
CA ASN A 85 -1.63 -5.65 11.61
C ASN A 85 -2.80 -4.67 11.48
N ASP A 86 -2.64 -3.42 11.94
CA ASP A 86 -3.69 -2.41 11.91
C ASP A 86 -4.13 -2.06 10.47
N VAL A 87 -3.17 -1.81 9.58
CA VAL A 87 -3.44 -1.49 8.17
C VAL A 87 -4.09 -2.68 7.46
N LEU A 88 -3.64 -3.91 7.74
CA LEU A 88 -4.22 -5.12 7.17
C LEU A 88 -5.64 -5.35 7.64
N ASP A 89 -5.91 -5.16 8.94
CA ASP A 89 -7.24 -5.35 9.50
C ASP A 89 -8.22 -4.30 8.96
N GLU A 90 -7.81 -3.04 8.80
CA GLU A 90 -8.64 -2.00 8.18
C GLU A 90 -8.94 -2.32 6.70
N ALA A 91 -7.93 -2.76 5.96
CA ALA A 91 -8.08 -3.18 4.57
C ALA A 91 -9.04 -4.38 4.45
N CYS A 92 -8.92 -5.36 5.35
CA CYS A 92 -9.78 -6.56 5.38
C CYS A 92 -11.25 -6.26 5.73
N ARG A 93 -11.53 -5.15 6.42
CA ARG A 93 -12.91 -4.71 6.69
C ARG A 93 -13.58 -4.12 5.46
N SER A 94 -12.80 -3.48 4.59
CA SER A 94 -13.31 -2.79 3.39
C SER A 94 -13.35 -3.71 2.17
N LEU A 95 -12.35 -4.57 2.05
CA LEU A 95 -12.22 -5.57 1.01
C LEU A 95 -12.07 -6.92 1.71
N ALA A 96 -12.85 -7.92 1.33
CA ALA A 96 -12.67 -9.28 1.84
C ALA A 96 -11.37 -9.89 1.26
N ILE A 97 -10.20 -9.40 1.71
CA ILE A 97 -8.88 -9.83 1.25
C ILE A 97 -8.65 -11.25 1.77
N PRO A 98 -8.54 -12.26 0.88
CA PRO A 98 -8.30 -13.63 1.31
C PRO A 98 -6.99 -13.75 2.08
N LYS A 99 -6.94 -14.54 3.16
CA LYS A 99 -5.75 -14.70 4.03
C LYS A 99 -4.45 -15.06 3.28
N ARG A 100 -4.56 -15.75 2.14
CA ARG A 100 -3.41 -16.06 1.26
C ARG A 100 -2.72 -14.83 0.67
N LEU A 101 -3.44 -13.71 0.56
CA LEU A 101 -2.94 -12.42 0.09
C LEU A 101 -2.51 -11.51 1.27
N THR A 102 -3.12 -11.69 2.45
CA THR A 102 -2.69 -10.99 3.69
C THR A 102 -1.44 -11.59 4.31
N THR A 103 -0.94 -12.72 3.79
CA THR A 103 0.45 -13.15 3.99
C THR A 103 1.38 -12.23 3.21
N LEU A 104 1.29 -10.93 3.51
CA LEU A 104 2.17 -9.87 3.07
C LEU A 104 3.51 -10.15 3.72
N ASN A 105 4.28 -11.00 3.04
CA ASN A 105 5.64 -11.29 3.43
C ASN A 105 6.42 -9.96 3.48
N PRO A 106 7.16 -9.66 4.56
CA PRO A 106 8.05 -8.50 4.63
C PRO A 106 8.98 -8.39 3.40
N ARG A 107 9.24 -9.50 2.71
CA ARG A 107 9.97 -9.52 1.42
C ARG A 107 9.25 -8.77 0.29
N TYR A 108 7.92 -8.66 0.27
CA TYR A 108 7.21 -7.86 -0.73
C TYR A 108 7.37 -6.36 -0.49
N LEU A 109 7.51 -5.95 0.77
CA LEU A 109 7.81 -4.57 1.14
C LEU A 109 9.22 -4.17 0.65
N ALA A 110 10.20 -5.08 0.74
CA ALA A 110 11.52 -4.89 0.15
C ALA A 110 11.51 -4.78 -1.39
N VAL A 111 10.56 -5.43 -2.08
CA VAL A 111 10.39 -5.31 -3.54
C VAL A 111 9.64 -4.02 -3.92
N ALA A 112 8.71 -3.55 -3.09
CA ALA A 112 8.09 -2.23 -3.29
C ALA A 112 9.15 -1.12 -3.24
N VAL A 113 10.13 -1.21 -2.32
CA VAL A 113 11.30 -0.31 -2.27
C VAL A 113 12.13 -0.36 -3.56
N ALA A 114 12.28 -1.53 -4.20
CA ALA A 114 13.03 -1.67 -5.45
C ALA A 114 12.31 -1.08 -6.69
N TYR A 115 11.02 -0.73 -6.58
CA TYR A 115 10.22 -0.11 -7.64
C TYR A 115 9.86 1.35 -7.36
N VAL A 116 10.23 1.91 -6.20
CA VAL A 116 10.29 3.36 -6.02
C VAL A 116 11.48 3.83 -6.86
N PRO A 117 11.28 4.60 -7.95
CA PRO A 117 12.42 5.22 -8.59
C PRO A 117 13.04 6.11 -7.52
N SER A 118 14.34 5.92 -7.23
CA SER A 118 15.13 6.90 -6.51
C SER A 118 14.82 8.24 -7.17
N SER A 119 14.10 9.11 -6.46
CA SER A 119 13.78 10.42 -6.97
C SER A 119 15.12 11.15 -7.08
N GLY A 120 15.59 11.30 -8.32
CA GLY A 120 16.55 12.34 -8.68
C GLY A 120 15.85 13.68 -8.76
#